data_AF-A0A0D3HTJ5-F1
#
_entry.id   AF-A0A0D3HTJ5-F1
#
_cell.length_a   1.000
_cell.length_b   1.000
_cell.length_c   1.000
_cell.angle_alpha   90.00
_cell.angle_beta   90.00
_cell.angle_gamma   90.00
#
_symmetry.space_group_name_H-M   'P 1'
#
loop_
_entity.id
_entity.type
_entity.pdbx_description
1 polymer ?
#
loop_
_entity_poly.entity_id
_entity_poly.type
_entity_poly.pdbx_seq_one_letter_code
_entity_poly.pdbx_strand_id
1 'polypeptide(L)'
;MCFDCSAKNPSWASVTYDLLRISVAHYSGYTGIDAVHVVWSEPEEPTKELRGSILNCSGGSRVRFVINAEDSLNNRFRTIQGLTTDAVFSVDDDLFVPCSTLRFAFAVWQSASSAMVGFVPRKHWLAYPLVT
;
A
#
# COMPACT_ATOMS: atom_id res chain seq x y z
N MET A 1 -5.76 -4.25 -2.43
CA MET A 1 -4.64 -3.80 -1.57
C MET A 1 -3.87 -2.71 -2.28
N CYS A 2 -3.46 -1.65 -1.58
CA CYS A 2 -2.73 -0.51 -2.14
C CYS A 2 -1.39 -0.35 -1.40
N PHE A 3 -0.29 -0.41 -2.14
CA PHE A 3 1.04 -0.07 -1.64
C PHE A 3 1.34 1.36 -2.02
N ASP A 4 1.79 2.16 -1.06
CA ASP A 4 2.43 3.44 -1.34
C ASP A 4 3.92 3.19 -1.59
N CYS A 5 4.38 3.40 -2.82
CA CYS A 5 5.79 3.30 -3.16
C CYS A 5 6.35 4.71 -3.32
N SER A 6 7.22 5.10 -2.38
CA SER A 6 7.92 6.39 -2.40
C SER A 6 9.35 6.23 -1.90
N ALA A 7 10.27 6.01 -2.83
CA ALA A 7 11.71 6.05 -2.64
C ALA A 7 12.22 7.52 -2.68
N LYS A 8 11.95 8.28 -1.61
CA LYS A 8 12.30 9.72 -1.53
C LYS A 8 13.80 10.07 -1.63
N ASN A 9 14.70 9.08 -1.73
CA ASN A 9 16.14 9.30 -1.81
C ASN A 9 16.81 8.26 -2.74
N PRO A 10 17.51 8.71 -3.81
CA PRO A 10 18.17 7.84 -4.79
C PRO A 10 19.18 6.85 -4.18
N SER A 11 19.79 7.19 -3.05
CA SER A 11 20.77 6.32 -2.38
C SER A 11 20.15 5.08 -1.72
N TRP A 12 18.83 5.09 -1.47
CA TRP A 12 18.09 3.97 -0.87
C TRP A 12 17.13 3.30 -1.84
N ALA A 13 17.03 3.81 -3.08
CA ALA A 13 16.06 3.34 -4.07
C ALA A 13 16.14 1.83 -4.31
N SER A 14 17.35 1.26 -4.41
CA SER A 14 17.51 -0.21 -4.58
C SER A 14 16.94 -1.00 -3.40
N VAL A 15 17.20 -0.55 -2.17
CA VAL A 15 16.67 -1.19 -0.96
C VAL A 15 15.14 -1.07 -0.91
N THR A 16 14.60 0.11 -1.22
CA THR A 16 13.15 0.34 -1.29
C THR A 16 12.49 -0.55 -2.34
N TYR A 17 13.10 -0.71 -3.51
CA TYR A 17 12.57 -1.55 -4.59
C TYR A 17 12.60 -3.05 -4.25
N ASP A 18 13.62 -3.51 -3.53
CA ASP A 18 13.68 -4.89 -3.03
C ASP A 18 12.58 -5.14 -1.99
N LEU A 19 12.35 -4.20 -1.06
CA LEU A 19 11.26 -4.27 -0.08
C LEU A 19 9.90 -4.29 -0.77
N LEU A 20 9.68 -3.41 -1.75
CA LEU A 20 8.46 -3.41 -2.55
C LEU A 20 8.23 -4.77 -3.23
N ARG A 21 9.27 -5.34 -3.86
CA ARG A 21 9.20 -6.64 -4.52
C ARG A 21 8.81 -7.75 -3.54
N ILE A 22 9.44 -7.79 -2.36
CA ILE A 22 9.14 -8.76 -1.29
C ILE A 22 7.69 -8.59 -0.82
N SER A 23 7.25 -7.36 -0.58
CA SER A 23 5.89 -7.04 -0.17
C SER A 23 4.87 -7.49 -1.23
N VAL A 24 5.05 -7.11 -2.49
CA VAL A 24 4.15 -7.54 -3.58
C VAL A 24 4.08 -9.06 -3.69
N ALA A 25 5.21 -9.77 -3.60
CA ALA A 25 5.24 -11.23 -3.64
C ALA A 25 4.43 -11.85 -2.47
N HIS A 26 4.64 -11.36 -1.25
CA HIS A 26 3.94 -11.82 -0.05
C HIS A 26 2.42 -11.65 -0.16
N TYR A 27 1.98 -10.44 -0.50
CA TYR A 27 0.55 -10.12 -0.50
C TYR A 27 -0.19 -10.68 -1.72
N SER A 28 0.43 -10.68 -2.90
CA SER A 28 -0.18 -11.28 -4.10
C SER A 28 -0.24 -12.81 -4.06
N GLY A 29 0.55 -13.46 -3.21
CA GLY A 29 0.48 -14.90 -2.97
C GLY A 29 -0.66 -15.32 -2.03
N TYR A 30 -1.31 -14.38 -1.35
CA TYR A 30 -2.38 -14.70 -0.41
C TYR A 30 -3.75 -14.76 -1.11
N THR A 31 -4.46 -15.88 -0.96
CA THR A 31 -5.76 -16.13 -1.62
C THR A 31 -6.88 -15.17 -1.20
N GLY A 32 -6.73 -14.44 -0.09
CA GLY A 32 -7.67 -13.42 0.35
C GLY A 32 -7.50 -12.05 -0.32
N ILE A 33 -6.58 -11.90 -1.28
CA ILE A 33 -6.36 -10.65 -2.04
C ILE A 33 -6.90 -10.79 -3.46
N ASP A 34 -7.80 -9.91 -3.87
CA ASP A 34 -8.24 -9.82 -5.29
C ASP A 34 -7.15 -9.21 -6.18
N ALA A 35 -6.64 -8.04 -5.77
CA ALA A 35 -5.63 -7.30 -6.51
C ALA A 35 -4.69 -6.49 -5.60
N VAL A 36 -3.47 -6.34 -6.09
CA VAL A 36 -2.41 -5.49 -5.55
C VAL A 36 -2.23 -4.29 -6.49
N HIS A 37 -2.40 -3.09 -5.96
CA HIS A 37 -2.15 -1.84 -6.65
C HIS A 37 -0.88 -1.21 -6.09
N VAL A 38 0.15 -1.10 -6.91
CA VAL A 38 1.38 -0.38 -6.59
C VAL A 38 1.18 1.07 -7.00
N VAL A 39 1.04 1.95 -6.01
CA VAL A 39 0.95 3.40 -6.24
C VAL A 39 2.37 3.92 -6.40
N TRP A 40 2.73 4.24 -7.62
CA TRP A 40 4.05 4.75 -7.96
C TRP A 40 4.01 6.27 -7.94
N SER A 41 4.78 6.86 -7.03
CA SER A 41 4.86 8.31 -6.83
C SER A 41 6.26 8.89 -7.14
N GLU A 42 7.17 8.08 -7.70
CA GLU A 42 8.48 8.58 -8.10
C GLU A 42 8.38 9.49 -9.34
N PRO A 43 9.24 10.53 -9.45
CA PRO A 43 9.28 11.41 -10.62
C PRO A 43 9.54 10.67 -11.93
N GLU A 44 10.36 9.61 -11.87
CA GLU A 44 10.66 8.77 -13.02
C GLU A 44 9.81 7.50 -12.98
N GLU A 45 9.32 7.08 -14.15
CA GLU A 45 8.63 5.79 -14.27
C GLU A 45 9.56 4.62 -13.90
N PRO A 46 9.01 3.52 -13.34
CA PRO A 46 9.83 2.36 -13.04
C PRO A 46 10.41 1.80 -14.34
N THR A 47 11.69 1.42 -14.32
CA THR A 47 12.32 0.76 -15.47
C THR A 47 11.56 -0.52 -15.84
N LYS A 48 11.68 -0.94 -17.10
CA LYS A 48 11.02 -2.17 -17.58
C LYS A 48 11.48 -3.40 -16.80
N GLU A 49 12.75 -3.42 -16.41
CA GLU A 49 13.37 -4.47 -15.62
C GLU A 49 12.79 -4.52 -14.21
N LEU A 50 12.69 -3.38 -13.53
CA LEU A 50 12.10 -3.29 -12.19
C LEU A 50 10.63 -3.69 -12.22
N ARG A 51 9.85 -3.08 -13.13
CA ARG A 51 8.42 -3.37 -13.29
C ARG A 51 8.20 -4.85 -13.61
N GLY A 52 8.99 -5.40 -14.53
CA GLY A 52 8.96 -6.83 -14.87
C GLY A 52 9.28 -7.73 -13.68
N SER A 53 10.31 -7.38 -12.89
CA SER A 53 10.67 -8.15 -11.70
C SER A 53 9.54 -8.22 -10.68
N ILE A 54 8.83 -7.12 -10.43
CA ILE A 54 7.71 -7.06 -9.47
C ILE A 54 6.51 -7.87 -10.00
N LEU A 55 6.17 -7.71 -11.28
CA LEU A 55 5.07 -8.45 -11.90
C LEU A 55 5.32 -9.96 -11.92
N ASN A 56 6.57 -10.38 -12.20
CA ASN A 56 6.95 -11.79 -12.27
C ASN A 56 6.99 -12.49 -10.89
N CYS A 57 7.04 -11.73 -9.79
CA CYS A 57 6.98 -12.30 -8.45
C CYS A 57 5.56 -12.47 -7.92
N SER A 58 4.54 -12.10 -8.72
CA SER A 58 3.16 -12.19 -8.30
C SER A 58 2.68 -13.64 -8.23
N GLY A 59 2.19 -14.05 -7.05
CA GLY A 59 1.93 -15.45 -6.71
C GLY A 59 0.50 -15.95 -6.94
N GLY A 60 -0.44 -15.08 -7.35
CA GLY A 60 -1.83 -15.47 -7.57
C GLY A 60 -2.79 -14.31 -7.86
N SER A 61 -2.66 -13.19 -7.15
CA SER A 61 -3.48 -12.00 -7.36
C SER A 61 -2.93 -11.10 -8.47
N ARG A 62 -3.82 -10.34 -9.11
CA ARG A 62 -3.42 -9.36 -10.14
C ARG A 62 -2.61 -8.23 -9.52
N VAL A 63 -1.46 -7.90 -10.12
CA VAL A 63 -0.65 -6.72 -9.75
C VAL A 63 -0.83 -5.63 -10.81
N ARG A 64 -1.13 -4.40 -10.37
CA ARG A 64 -1.31 -3.23 -11.24
C ARG A 64 -0.45 -2.06 -10.75
N PHE A 65 0.24 -1.40 -11.66
CA PHE A 65 0.92 -0.13 -11.37
C PHE A 65 -0.02 1.04 -11.62
N VAL A 66 -0.09 1.96 -10.67
CA VAL A 66 -0.79 3.23 -10.77
C VAL A 66 0.28 4.32 -10.77
N ILE A 67 0.65 4.78 -11.97
CA ILE A 67 1.69 5.79 -12.16
C ILE A 67 1.09 7.17 -11.92
N ASN A 68 1.75 7.98 -11.09
CA ASN A 68 1.38 9.37 -10.83
C ASN A 68 2.51 10.30 -11.25
N ALA A 69 2.15 11.45 -11.82
CA ALA A 69 3.12 12.47 -12.25
C ALA A 69 3.66 13.33 -11.10
N GLU A 70 2.95 13.36 -9.96
CA GLU A 70 3.28 14.19 -8.80
C GLU A 70 3.84 13.31 -7.68
N ASP A 71 4.93 13.74 -7.04
CA ASP A 71 5.40 13.16 -5.78
C ASP A 71 4.48 13.65 -4.64
N SER A 72 3.46 12.86 -4.34
CA SER A 72 2.44 13.19 -3.34
C SER A 72 1.98 11.96 -2.58
N LEU A 73 2.08 12.03 -1.25
CA LEU A 73 1.51 11.02 -0.34
C LEU A 73 0.00 10.83 -0.52
N ASN A 74 -0.68 11.78 -1.17
CA ASN A 74 -2.11 11.70 -1.42
C ASN A 74 -2.46 10.83 -2.63
N ASN A 75 -1.49 10.41 -3.45
CA ASN A 75 -1.73 9.57 -4.61
C ASN A 75 -2.45 8.25 -4.25
N ARG A 76 -2.18 7.71 -3.06
CA ARG A 76 -2.81 6.47 -2.57
C ARG A 76 -4.30 6.61 -2.23
N PHE A 77 -4.81 7.83 -2.11
CA PHE A 77 -6.22 8.11 -1.85
C PHE A 77 -7.01 8.45 -3.11
N ARG A 78 -6.36 8.48 -4.28
CA ARG A 78 -7.05 8.68 -5.56
C ARG A 78 -7.95 7.49 -5.87
N THR A 79 -9.02 7.74 -6.62
CA THR A 79 -9.96 6.69 -7.04
C THR A 79 -9.25 5.57 -7.78
N ILE A 80 -9.41 4.34 -7.29
CA ILE A 80 -8.81 3.15 -7.90
C ILE A 80 -9.70 2.65 -9.03
N GLN A 81 -9.20 2.75 -10.26
CA GLN A 81 -9.89 2.25 -11.45
C GLN A 81 -10.00 0.71 -11.43
N GLY A 82 -11.22 0.20 -11.64
CA GLY A 82 -11.50 -1.23 -11.70
C GLY A 82 -11.33 -1.98 -10.38
N LEU A 83 -11.64 -1.30 -9.26
CA LEU A 83 -11.79 -1.91 -7.94
C LEU A 83 -13.04 -2.80 -7.92
N THR A 84 -12.89 -4.04 -7.48
CA THR A 84 -13.97 -5.07 -7.43
C THR A 84 -14.37 -5.43 -6.01
N THR A 85 -13.75 -4.79 -5.00
CA THR A 85 -13.88 -5.12 -3.59
C THR A 85 -14.29 -3.91 -2.77
N ASP A 86 -15.11 -4.12 -1.75
CA ASP A 86 -15.54 -3.05 -0.83
C ASP A 86 -14.45 -2.63 0.16
N ALA A 87 -13.50 -3.53 0.46
CA ALA A 87 -12.40 -3.27 1.38
C ALA A 87 -11.11 -2.93 0.65
N VAL A 88 -10.40 -1.93 1.16
CA VAL A 88 -9.04 -1.60 0.75
C VAL A 88 -8.12 -1.70 1.97
N PHE A 89 -7.13 -2.59 1.88
CA PHE A 89 -5.99 -2.55 2.78
C PHE A 89 -4.89 -1.69 2.15
N SER A 90 -4.53 -0.59 2.82
CA SER A 90 -3.45 0.31 2.39
C SER A 90 -2.26 0.17 3.35
N VAL A 91 -1.06 0.01 2.81
CA VAL A 91 0.17 -0.17 3.59
C VAL A 91 1.33 0.55 2.91
N ASP A 92 2.28 1.01 3.72
CA ASP A 92 3.54 1.57 3.23
C ASP A 92 4.45 0.43 2.70
N ASP A 93 5.35 0.71 1.76
CA ASP A 93 6.24 -0.27 1.11
C ASP A 93 7.34 -0.82 2.04
N ASP A 94 7.58 -0.17 3.18
CA ASP A 94 8.52 -0.56 4.22
C ASP A 94 7.87 -1.31 5.41
N LEU A 95 6.55 -1.52 5.38
CA LEU A 95 5.80 -2.22 6.42
C LEU A 95 5.35 -3.61 5.97
N PHE A 96 5.69 -4.60 6.78
CA PHE A 96 5.31 -6.00 6.54
C PHE A 96 4.29 -6.49 7.56
N VAL A 97 3.08 -6.84 7.08
CA VAL A 97 1.99 -7.38 7.89
C VAL A 97 1.73 -8.84 7.52
N PRO A 98 1.84 -9.80 8.46
CA PRO A 98 1.55 -11.21 8.20
C PRO A 98 0.11 -11.44 7.70
N CYS A 99 -0.09 -12.41 6.79
CA CYS A 99 -1.40 -12.70 6.22
C CYS A 99 -2.44 -13.12 7.27
N SER A 100 -2.02 -13.79 8.35
CA SER A 100 -2.90 -14.13 9.48
C SER A 100 -3.45 -12.89 10.18
N THR A 101 -2.60 -11.88 10.40
CA THR A 101 -2.97 -10.58 10.98
C THR A 101 -3.88 -9.81 10.04
N LEU A 102 -3.58 -9.81 8.73
CA LEU A 102 -4.43 -9.18 7.73
C LEU A 102 -5.82 -9.82 7.65
N ARG A 103 -5.89 -11.16 7.69
CA ARG A 103 -7.16 -11.90 7.74
C ARG A 103 -7.98 -11.54 8.97
N PHE A 104 -7.34 -11.44 10.14
CA PHE A 104 -8.00 -11.03 11.37
C PHE A 104 -8.54 -9.60 11.26
N ALA A 105 -7.72 -8.64 10.80
CA ALA A 105 -8.15 -7.26 10.63
C ALA A 105 -9.30 -7.13 9.62
N PHE A 106 -9.28 -7.91 8.53
CA PHE A 106 -10.38 -7.96 7.58
C PHE A 106 -11.67 -8.49 8.22
N ALA A 107 -11.62 -9.53 9.04
CA ALA A 107 -12.80 -10.02 9.78
C ALA A 107 -13.35 -8.96 10.76
N VAL A 108 -12.48 -8.20 11.43
CA VAL A 108 -12.90 -7.06 12.27
C VAL A 108 -13.56 -5.98 11.41
N TRP A 109 -12.98 -5.65 10.25
CA TRP A 109 -13.58 -4.68 9.32
C TRP A 109 -14.95 -5.15 8.82
N GLN A 110 -15.14 -6.44 8.53
CA GLN A 110 -16.45 -6.98 8.14
C GLN A 110 -17.52 -6.79 9.23
N SER A 111 -17.14 -6.79 10.51
CA SER A 111 -18.06 -6.51 11.63
C SER A 111 -18.41 -5.03 11.80
N ALA A 112 -17.63 -4.12 11.20
CA ALA A 112 -17.76 -2.67 11.32
C ALA A 112 -17.25 -1.96 10.04
N SER A 113 -17.87 -2.25 8.90
CA SER A 113 -17.34 -1.85 7.57
C SER A 113 -17.36 -0.35 7.31
N SER A 114 -18.07 0.43 8.12
CA SER A 114 -18.05 1.90 8.11
C SER A 114 -16.89 2.52 8.90
N ALA A 115 -16.08 1.70 9.59
CA ALA A 115 -14.95 2.16 10.39
C ALA A 115 -13.60 1.78 9.77
N MET A 116 -12.57 2.58 10.06
CA MET A 116 -11.19 2.24 9.73
C MET A 116 -10.65 1.23 10.75
N VAL A 117 -10.08 0.13 10.25
CA VAL A 117 -9.37 -0.87 11.05
C VAL A 117 -7.87 -0.78 10.74
N GLY A 118 -7.05 -0.65 11.78
CA GLY A 118 -5.60 -0.53 11.62
C GLY A 118 -4.84 -0.87 12.90
N PHE A 119 -3.52 -0.93 12.80
CA PHE A 119 -2.64 -1.40 13.87
C PHE A 119 -1.92 -0.28 14.61
N VAL A 120 -1.98 0.95 14.09
CA VAL A 120 -1.13 2.07 14.52
C VAL A 120 -2.02 3.25 14.92
N PRO A 121 -2.64 3.23 16.11
CA PRO A 121 -3.50 4.33 16.56
C PRO A 121 -2.68 5.60 16.83
N ARG A 122 -3.28 6.74 16.53
CA ARG A 122 -2.78 8.08 16.86
C ARG A 122 -3.92 8.91 17.45
N LYS A 123 -3.59 9.88 18.28
CA LYS A 123 -4.54 10.84 18.84
C LYS A 123 -4.00 12.26 18.70
N HIS A 124 -4.90 13.21 18.50
CA HIS A 124 -4.59 14.62 18.66
C HIS A 124 -4.87 15.02 20.12
N TRP A 125 -4.23 16.11 20.55
CA TRP A 125 -4.53 16.74 21.83
C TRP A 125 -5.42 17.95 21.58
N LEU A 126 -6.32 18.25 22.51
CA LEU A 126 -6.99 19.54 22.51
C LEU A 126 -5.91 20.61 22.70
N ALA A 127 -5.84 21.59 21.81
CA ALA A 127 -4.97 22.73 22.03
C ALA A 127 -5.31 23.32 23.41
N TYR A 128 -4.30 23.53 24.25
CA TYR A 128 -4.50 24.35 25.44
C TYR A 128 -5.13 25.66 24.97
N PRO A 129 -6.24 26.14 25.57
CA PRO A 129 -6.73 27.46 25.25
C PRO A 129 -5.57 28.42 25.54
N LEU A 130 -5.10 29.09 24.48
CA LEU A 130 -4.27 30.27 24.64
C LEU A 130 -5.09 31.20 25.53
N VAL A 131 -4.67 31.34 26.79
CA VAL A 131 -5.25 32.29 27.72
C VAL A 131 -5.06 33.66 27.07
N THR A 132 -6.18 34.24 26.64
CA THR A 132 -6.30 35.61 26.13
C THR A 132 -5.96 36.61 27.22
#